data_AF-A0A6J4UZ15-F1
#
_entry.id   AF-A0A6J4UZ15-F1
#
_cell.length_a   1.000
_cell.length_b   1.000
_cell.length_c   1.000
_cell.angle_alpha   90.00
_cell.angle_beta   90.00
_cell.angle_gamma   90.00
#
_symmetry.space_group_name_H-M   'P 1'
#
loop_
_entity.id
_entity.type
_entity.pdbx_description
1 polymer ?
#
loop_
_entity_poly.entity_id
_entity_poly.type
_entity_poly.pdbx_seq_one_letter_code
_entity_poly.pdbx_strand_id
1 'polypeptide(L)'
;MSESSRAFGAADRRATAPDAGWPVDRPAYETLAAAVQGEASRWNVPGVAAAVLHHAGIEATSAGLTSLTVKRPVTDDTIFQIGSISKVFTATLVMQ
;
A
#
# COMPACT_ATOMS: atom_id res chain seq x y z
N MET A 1 -27.47 -13.84 4.89
CA MET A 1 -26.56 -14.83 5.49
C MET A 1 -26.19 -15.80 4.38
N SER A 2 -25.00 -15.79 3.78
CA SER A 2 -23.67 -15.57 4.32
C SER A 2 -22.75 -15.10 3.20
N GLU A 3 -22.14 -13.92 3.33
CA GLU A 3 -21.05 -13.48 2.46
C GLU A 3 -19.81 -14.32 2.77
N SER A 4 -19.30 -15.00 1.75
CA SER A 4 -18.07 -15.77 1.81
C SER A 4 -16.88 -14.80 1.80
N SER A 5 -16.32 -14.52 2.99
CA SER A 5 -14.99 -13.94 3.14
C SER A 5 -13.98 -14.77 2.36
N ARG A 6 -13.46 -14.21 1.27
CA ARG A 6 -12.33 -14.78 0.54
C ARG A 6 -11.08 -14.15 1.11
N ALA A 7 -10.34 -14.96 1.86
CA ALA A 7 -9.05 -14.60 2.42
C ALA A 7 -8.12 -14.05 1.34
N PHE A 8 -7.54 -12.88 1.58
CA PHE A 8 -6.33 -12.45 0.89
C PHE A 8 -5.20 -13.41 1.29
N GLY A 9 -4.99 -14.46 0.50
CA GLY A 9 -4.00 -15.46 0.90
C GLY A 9 -3.96 -16.70 0.02
N ALA A 10 -3.63 -16.55 -1.25
CA ALA A 10 -3.10 -17.66 -2.03
C ALA A 10 -1.92 -17.15 -2.86
N ALA A 11 -0.77 -17.01 -2.20
CA ALA A 11 0.48 -16.62 -2.83
C ALA A 11 0.92 -17.69 -3.85
N ASP A 12 1.19 -17.23 -5.07
CA ASP A 12 1.98 -17.98 -6.06
C ASP A 12 3.36 -18.30 -5.47
N ARG A 13 3.67 -19.60 -5.37
CA ARG A 13 4.84 -20.15 -4.66
C ARG A 13 6.09 -20.19 -5.54
N ARG A 14 6.45 -19.11 -6.26
CA ARG A 14 7.75 -19.03 -6.97
C ARG A 14 8.13 -17.59 -7.37
N ALA A 15 8.72 -16.88 -6.42
CA ALA A 15 9.69 -15.83 -6.74
C ALA A 15 10.74 -15.79 -5.62
N THR A 16 11.87 -16.47 -5.84
CA THR A 16 13.10 -16.24 -5.08
C THR A 16 13.64 -14.88 -5.49
N ALA A 17 13.43 -13.87 -4.65
CA ALA A 17 14.02 -12.54 -4.84
C ALA A 17 15.52 -12.56 -4.47
N PRO A 18 16.37 -11.80 -5.17
CA PRO A 18 17.79 -11.68 -4.85
C PRO A 18 18.00 -11.03 -3.46
N ASP A 19 19.13 -11.36 -2.85
CA ASP A 19 19.65 -10.95 -1.55
C ASP A 19 20.00 -9.45 -1.47
N ALA A 20 18.99 -8.59 -1.58
CA ALA A 20 19.18 -7.14 -1.54
C ALA A 20 18.72 -6.54 -0.22
N GLY A 21 19.28 -6.95 0.93
CA GLY A 21 19.22 -6.24 2.23
C GLY A 21 17.84 -5.82 2.78
N TRP A 22 16.76 -6.13 2.08
CA TRP A 22 15.40 -5.75 2.38
C TRP A 22 14.81 -6.84 3.27
N PRO A 23 14.17 -6.50 4.39
CA PRO A 23 13.54 -7.50 5.22
C PRO A 23 12.50 -8.26 4.39
N VAL A 24 12.80 -9.53 4.14
CA VAL A 24 11.95 -10.46 3.39
C VAL A 24 10.79 -11.01 4.21
N ASP A 25 10.75 -10.66 5.49
CA ASP A 25 9.67 -11.01 6.40
C ASP A 25 8.38 -10.33 5.92
N ARG A 26 7.42 -11.17 5.53
CA ARG A 26 6.12 -10.81 4.99
C ARG A 26 5.08 -11.37 5.93
N PRO A 27 4.64 -10.59 6.93
CA PRO A 27 3.59 -11.03 7.81
C PRO A 27 2.34 -11.39 7.00
N ALA A 28 1.67 -12.47 7.42
CA ALA A 28 0.40 -12.85 6.81
C ALA A 28 -0.70 -11.89 7.32
N TYR A 29 -1.30 -11.12 6.41
CA TYR A 29 -2.42 -10.23 6.69
C TYR A 29 -3.67 -10.74 5.99
N GLU A 30 -4.80 -10.72 6.69
CA GLU A 30 -6.08 -11.23 6.16
C GLU A 30 -6.77 -10.24 5.20
N THR A 31 -6.48 -8.94 5.32
CA THR A 31 -7.08 -7.86 4.54
C THR A 31 -6.05 -6.78 4.21
N LEU A 32 -6.31 -5.98 3.17
CA LEU A 32 -5.47 -4.83 2.83
C LEU A 32 -5.38 -3.81 3.98
N ALA A 33 -6.51 -3.54 4.66
CA ALA A 33 -6.55 -2.65 5.81
C ALA A 33 -5.65 -3.13 6.96
N ALA A 34 -5.68 -4.43 7.27
CA ALA A 34 -4.81 -5.02 8.30
C ALA A 34 -3.33 -4.92 7.91
N ALA A 35 -3.00 -5.14 6.63
CA ALA A 35 -1.64 -4.99 6.13
C ALA A 35 -1.15 -3.55 6.27
N VAL A 36 -1.94 -2.58 5.84
CA VAL A 36 -1.57 -1.15 5.90
C VAL A 36 -1.39 -0.68 7.35
N GLN A 37 -2.29 -1.05 8.26
CA GLN A 37 -2.16 -0.70 9.69
C GLN A 37 -0.97 -1.42 10.36
N GLY A 38 -0.78 -2.69 10.04
CA GLY A 38 0.32 -3.51 10.58
C GLY A 38 1.68 -2.98 10.15
N GLU A 39 1.86 -2.73 8.85
CA GLU A 39 3.10 -2.16 8.32
C GLU A 39 3.31 -0.72 8.79
N ALA A 40 2.24 0.08 8.91
CA ALA A 40 2.36 1.44 9.44
C ALA A 40 2.98 1.44 10.85
N SER A 41 2.51 0.51 11.68
CA SER A 41 2.98 0.34 13.06
C SER A 41 4.40 -0.25 13.09
N ARG A 42 4.67 -1.27 12.28
CA ARG A 42 5.98 -1.96 12.19
C ARG A 42 7.10 -0.99 11.81
N TRP A 43 6.83 -0.08 10.88
CA TRP A 43 7.81 0.89 10.39
C TRP A 43 7.75 2.25 11.08
N ASN A 44 6.82 2.41 12.03
CA ASN A 44 6.59 3.67 12.74
C ASN A 44 6.41 4.88 11.78
N VAL A 45 5.65 4.67 10.70
CA VAL A 45 5.35 5.74 9.73
C VAL A 45 4.15 6.55 10.26
N PRO A 46 4.19 7.90 10.20
CA PRO A 46 3.09 8.72 10.70
C PRO A 46 1.75 8.46 9.99
N GLY A 47 1.79 8.19 8.69
CA GLY A 47 0.61 7.90 7.89
C GLY A 47 0.96 7.27 6.56
N VAL A 48 0.03 6.46 6.04
CA VAL A 48 0.19 5.66 4.83
C VAL A 48 -1.17 5.49 4.15
N ALA A 49 -1.16 5.39 2.83
CA ALA A 49 -2.30 4.97 2.02
C ALA A 49 -1.85 3.89 1.04
N ALA A 50 -2.71 2.91 0.80
CA ALA A 50 -2.50 1.90 -0.23
C ALA A 50 -3.81 1.59 -0.96
N ALA A 51 -3.69 1.29 -2.24
CA ALA A 51 -4.81 0.84 -3.04
C ALA A 51 -4.39 -0.30 -3.97
N VAL A 52 -5.31 -1.23 -4.22
CA VAL A 52 -5.15 -2.33 -5.17
C VAL A 52 -6.24 -2.20 -6.21
N LEU A 53 -5.83 -2.01 -7.46
CA LEU A 53 -6.70 -2.19 -8.63
C LEU A 53 -6.56 -3.64 -9.10
N HIS A 54 -7.65 -4.40 -9.02
CA HIS A 54 -7.68 -5.77 -9.54
C HIS A 54 -8.98 -6.02 -10.30
N HIS A 55 -8.85 -6.52 -11.52
CA HIS A 55 -9.97 -6.70 -12.45
C HIS A 55 -10.70 -5.37 -12.71
N ALA A 56 -11.90 -5.20 -12.15
CA ALA A 56 -12.76 -4.02 -12.33
C ALA A 56 -12.99 -3.23 -11.02
N GLY A 57 -12.30 -3.61 -9.93
CA GLY A 57 -12.49 -3.04 -8.61
C GLY A 57 -11.23 -2.39 -8.06
N ILE A 58 -11.43 -1.30 -7.33
CA ILE A 58 -10.39 -0.65 -6.52
C ILE A 58 -10.75 -0.89 -5.06
N GLU A 59 -9.81 -1.45 -4.32
CA GLU A 59 -9.83 -1.46 -2.86
C GLU A 59 -8.77 -0.47 -2.38
N ALA A 60 -9.18 0.53 -1.58
CA ALA A 60 -8.29 1.54 -1.02
C ALA A 60 -8.44 1.59 0.49
N THR A 61 -7.33 1.85 1.19
CA THR A 61 -7.31 2.03 2.64
C THR A 61 -6.19 2.98 3.03
N SER A 62 -6.42 3.74 4.09
CA SER A 62 -5.43 4.62 4.70
C SER A 62 -5.31 4.36 6.21
N ALA A 63 -4.17 4.75 6.78
CA ALA A 63 -3.93 4.71 8.22
C ALA A 63 -3.08 5.91 8.66
N GLY A 64 -3.29 6.34 9.90
CA GLY A 64 -2.46 7.35 10.56
C GLY A 64 -2.80 8.80 10.19
N LEU A 65 -1.78 9.65 10.30
CA LEU A 65 -1.87 11.10 10.23
C LEU A 65 -0.98 11.65 9.11
N THR A 66 -1.45 12.72 8.47
CA THR A 66 -0.69 13.49 7.47
C THR A 66 0.53 14.22 8.05
N SER A 67 0.48 14.54 9.34
CA SER A 67 1.53 15.24 10.08
C SER A 67 1.34 15.03 11.58
N LEU A 68 2.44 14.86 12.31
CA LEU A 68 2.40 14.76 13.77
C LEU A 68 2.04 16.10 14.45
N THR A 69 2.25 17.22 13.74
CA THR A 69 1.94 18.58 14.24
C THR A 69 0.46 18.90 14.08
N VAL A 70 -0.05 18.78 12.84
CA VAL A 70 -1.42 19.18 12.50
C VAL A 70 -2.43 18.07 12.81
N LYS A 71 -1.97 16.81 12.89
CA LYS A 71 -2.74 15.62 13.27
C LYS A 71 -4.04 15.42 12.46
N ARG A 72 -4.02 15.78 11.17
CA ARG A 72 -5.12 15.43 10.27
C ARG A 72 -5.00 13.97 9.84
N PRO A 73 -6.11 13.20 9.81
CA PRO A 73 -6.08 11.82 9.35
C PRO A 73 -5.66 11.75 7.88
N VAL A 74 -4.99 10.66 7.50
CA VAL A 74 -4.81 10.33 6.08
C VAL A 74 -6.15 9.87 5.51
N THR A 75 -6.52 10.42 4.37
CA THR A 75 -7.72 10.11 3.58
C THR A 75 -7.34 9.80 2.14
N ASP A 76 -8.30 9.33 1.35
CA ASP A 76 -8.11 9.06 -0.09
C ASP A 76 -7.73 10.33 -0.88
N ASP A 77 -8.10 11.52 -0.38
CA ASP A 77 -7.75 12.83 -0.97
C ASP A 77 -6.41 13.40 -0.46
N THR A 78 -5.70 12.68 0.41
CA THR A 78 -4.43 13.17 0.95
C THR A 78 -3.34 13.19 -0.13
N ILE A 79 -2.71 14.35 -0.30
CA ILE A 79 -1.61 14.52 -1.27
C ILE A 79 -0.29 14.06 -0.66
N PHE A 80 0.39 13.14 -1.35
CA PHE A 80 1.74 12.67 -1.02
C PHE A 80 2.76 13.12 -2.07
N GLN A 81 4.01 13.30 -1.65
CA GLN A 81 5.13 13.49 -2.58
C GLN A 81 5.53 12.13 -3.17
N ILE A 82 5.38 11.97 -4.48
CA ILE A 82 5.60 10.68 -5.16
C ILE A 82 7.05 10.50 -5.67
N GLY A 83 7.89 11.53 -5.56
CA GLY A 83 9.33 11.46 -5.89
C GLY A 83 9.60 10.93 -7.31
N SER A 84 10.46 9.92 -7.43
CA SER A 84 10.86 9.37 -8.73
C SER A 84 9.73 8.71 -9.52
N ILE A 85 8.56 8.45 -8.92
CA ILE A 85 7.38 7.99 -9.66
C ILE A 85 6.94 9.05 -10.67
N SER A 86 7.20 10.34 -10.41
CA SER A 86 6.94 11.44 -11.35
C SER A 86 7.59 11.22 -12.73
N LYS A 87 8.67 10.43 -12.83
CA LYS A 87 9.33 10.13 -14.11
C LYS A 87 8.42 9.41 -15.10
N VAL A 88 7.47 8.60 -14.64
CA VAL A 88 6.51 7.92 -15.53
C VAL A 88 5.64 8.95 -16.25
N PHE A 89 5.23 10.02 -15.55
CA PHE A 89 4.49 11.12 -16.16
C PHE A 89 5.35 11.91 -17.15
N THR A 90 6.61 12.22 -16.79
CA THR A 90 7.55 12.86 -17.73
C THR A 90 7.78 12.02 -18.98
N ALA A 91 7.99 10.71 -18.83
CA ALA A 91 8.16 9.78 -19.96
C ALA A 91 6.91 9.76 -20.84
N THR A 92 5.71 9.72 -20.23
CA THR A 92 4.45 9.82 -20.97
C THR A 92 4.40 11.11 -21.79
N LEU A 93 4.70 12.26 -21.19
CA LEU A 93 4.72 13.56 -21.88
C LEU A 93 5.70 13.62 -23.06
N VAL A 94 6.87 12.99 -22.93
CA VAL A 94 7.86 12.90 -24.03
C VAL A 94 7.36 12.03 -25.18
N MET A 95 6.50 11.05 -24.89
CA MET A 95 5.99 10.07 -25.86
C MET A 95 4.61 10.41 -26.43
N GLN A 96 3.97 11.53 -26.02
CA GLN A 96 2.67 11.97 -26.57
C GLN A 96 2.75 12.32 -28.06
#